data_AF-A0A166AP97-F1
#
_entry.id   AF-A0A166AP97-F1
#
_cell.length_a   1.000
_cell.length_b   1.000
_cell.length_c   1.000
_cell.angle_alpha   90.00
_cell.angle_beta   90.00
_cell.angle_gamma   90.00
#
_symmetry.space_group_name_H-M   'P 1'
#
loop_
_entity.id
_entity.type
_entity.pdbx_description
1 polymer ?
#
loop_
_entity_poly.entity_id
_entity_poly.type
_entity_poly.pdbx_seq_one_letter_code
_entity_poly.pdbx_strand_id
1 'polypeptide(L)'
;MNPRLRSPALTVLNGWRSIIGKEGLAAVDDLFREEGIEIEERQYDTPEKRKAFVKNQLDPSKFDFIYRDPDNETGKGIFQAELILSVFAYHLKSTAGSRMDYGRPSGALGLATAAVERALSFWKTGHFDDTDHAGDKGKKVNLNAESDNSRASKNRTKRRAFNEAFCGGHARTWASKATLMTDERWDAIIGDALWFVTNVGDDDDDDSDFDVDQGDQDPRNNVIFDW
;
A
#
# COMPACT_ATOMS: atom_id res chain seq x y z
N MET A 1 32.10 -17.99 2.81
CA MET A 1 30.95 -18.03 1.87
C MET A 1 30.37 -16.63 1.87
N ASN A 2 30.38 -15.91 0.74
CA ASN A 2 30.10 -14.47 0.73
C ASN A 2 28.60 -14.16 0.55
N PRO A 3 27.99 -13.35 1.43
CA PRO A 3 26.56 -13.06 1.38
C PRO A 3 26.28 -11.82 0.52
N ARG A 4 26.61 -11.84 -0.79
CA ARG A 4 26.51 -10.65 -1.67
C ARG A 4 26.00 -10.90 -3.10
N LEU A 5 25.07 -11.83 -3.26
CA LEU A 5 24.29 -11.97 -4.49
C LEU A 5 22.79 -12.07 -4.17
N ARG A 6 22.13 -10.92 -4.00
CA ARG A 6 20.68 -10.84 -4.23
C ARG A 6 20.48 -10.68 -5.73
N SER A 7 19.59 -11.47 -6.33
CA SER A 7 19.27 -11.34 -7.75
C SER A 7 18.79 -9.91 -8.06
N PRO A 8 19.21 -9.27 -9.18
CA PRO A 8 18.72 -7.96 -9.59
C PRO A 8 17.19 -7.85 -9.59
N ALA A 9 16.50 -8.93 -9.97
CA ALA A 9 15.04 -9.02 -9.93
C ALA A 9 14.45 -8.81 -8.53
N LEU A 10 15.14 -9.24 -7.47
CA LEU A 10 14.71 -9.03 -6.08
C LEU A 10 14.95 -7.57 -5.62
N THR A 11 15.97 -6.90 -6.15
CA THR A 11 16.20 -5.46 -5.90
C THR A 11 15.08 -4.64 -6.54
N VAL A 12 14.81 -4.85 -7.84
CA VAL A 12 13.71 -4.20 -8.57
C VAL A 12 12.36 -4.46 -7.88
N LEU A 13 12.07 -5.71 -7.51
CA LEU A 13 10.83 -6.05 -6.81
C LEU A 13 10.68 -5.33 -5.46
N ASN A 14 11.76 -5.16 -4.69
CA ASN A 14 11.70 -4.46 -3.41
C ASN A 14 11.63 -2.93 -3.58
N GLY A 15 12.26 -2.37 -4.61
CA GLY A 15 12.06 -0.97 -5.01
C GLY A 15 10.60 -0.71 -5.38
N TRP A 16 10.04 -1.55 -6.24
CA TRP A 16 8.64 -1.50 -6.67
C TRP A 16 7.65 -1.56 -5.49
N ARG A 17 7.88 -2.50 -4.56
CA ARG A 17 7.14 -2.61 -3.30
C ARG A 17 7.28 -1.37 -2.42
N SER A 18 8.47 -0.79 -2.35
CA SER A 18 8.69 0.46 -1.61
C SER A 18 7.96 1.65 -2.21
N ILE A 19 7.77 1.71 -3.53
CA ILE A 19 7.01 2.75 -4.22
C ILE A 19 5.51 2.57 -3.95
N ILE A 20 4.94 1.41 -4.31
CA ILE A 20 3.51 1.10 -4.06
C ILE A 20 3.14 1.23 -2.57
N GLY A 21 4.08 0.92 -1.68
CA GLY A 21 3.93 1.14 -0.24
C GLY A 21 3.89 2.60 0.20
N LYS A 22 4.57 3.52 -0.51
CA LYS A 22 4.44 4.98 -0.30
C LYS A 22 3.10 5.48 -0.83
N GLU A 23 2.70 5.06 -2.04
CA GLU A 23 1.41 5.44 -2.64
C GLU A 23 0.23 5.08 -1.73
N GLY A 24 0.23 3.86 -1.18
CA GLY A 24 -0.79 3.44 -0.21
C GLY A 24 -0.79 4.26 1.09
N LEU A 25 0.36 4.81 1.50
CA LEU A 25 0.44 5.70 2.66
C LEU A 25 -0.06 7.11 2.35
N ALA A 26 0.27 7.65 1.18
CA ALA A 26 -0.21 8.95 0.72
C ALA A 26 -1.74 8.94 0.61
N ALA A 27 -2.31 8.00 -0.16
CA ALA A 27 -3.75 7.88 -0.37
C ALA A 27 -4.57 7.80 0.95
N VAL A 28 -4.03 7.16 1.99
CA VAL A 28 -4.69 7.06 3.31
C VAL A 28 -4.44 8.29 4.20
N ASP A 29 -3.27 8.94 4.10
CA ASP A 29 -3.00 10.22 4.78
C ASP A 29 -3.90 11.33 4.20
N ASP A 30 -4.00 11.43 2.88
CA ASP A 30 -4.84 12.39 2.16
C ASP A 30 -6.33 12.24 2.53
N LEU A 31 -6.83 10.99 2.52
CA LEU A 31 -8.19 10.66 2.97
C LEU A 31 -8.52 11.19 4.37
N PHE A 32 -7.56 11.14 5.30
CA PHE A 32 -7.79 11.57 6.67
C PHE A 32 -7.47 13.03 6.94
N ARG A 33 -6.69 13.68 6.08
CA ARG A 33 -6.40 15.11 6.16
C ARG A 33 -7.52 15.96 5.60
N GLU A 34 -8.22 15.45 4.58
CA GLU A 34 -9.34 16.13 3.93
C GLU A 34 -8.89 17.53 3.45
N GLU A 35 -7.68 17.60 2.85
CA GLU A 35 -7.11 18.85 2.35
C GLU A 35 -7.98 19.38 1.20
N GLY A 36 -8.31 20.68 1.24
CA GLY A 36 -9.28 21.30 0.33
C GLY A 36 -10.76 21.15 0.72
N ILE A 37 -11.10 20.33 1.71
CA ILE A 37 -12.49 20.18 2.21
C ILE A 37 -12.75 21.17 3.37
N GLU A 38 -13.89 21.87 3.31
CA GLU A 38 -14.35 22.79 4.35
C GLU A 38 -14.57 22.06 5.68
N ILE A 39 -14.24 22.69 6.80
CA ILE A 39 -14.22 22.06 8.13
C ILE A 39 -15.58 21.44 8.50
N GLU A 40 -16.68 22.04 8.05
CA GLU A 40 -18.05 21.56 8.34
C GLU A 40 -18.41 20.28 7.57
N GLU A 41 -17.77 20.01 6.43
CA GLU A 41 -18.00 18.83 5.59
C GLU A 41 -17.09 17.65 5.94
N ARG A 42 -16.08 17.85 6.79
CA ARG A 42 -15.05 16.85 7.12
C ARG A 42 -15.59 15.62 7.86
N GLN A 43 -15.51 14.49 7.19
CA GLN A 43 -15.91 13.18 7.68
C GLN A 43 -14.88 12.60 8.68
N TYR A 44 -13.61 13.00 8.63
CA TYR A 44 -12.53 12.39 9.41
C TYR A 44 -11.72 13.37 10.28
N ASP A 45 -12.22 14.58 10.53
CA ASP A 45 -11.51 15.63 11.29
C ASP A 45 -11.04 15.20 12.71
N THR A 46 -11.75 14.29 13.39
CA THR A 46 -11.41 13.83 14.75
C THR A 46 -10.73 12.44 14.78
N PRO A 47 -9.82 12.19 15.75
CA PRO A 47 -9.18 10.89 15.93
C PRO A 47 -10.17 9.74 16.15
N GLU A 48 -11.30 10.00 16.81
CA GLU A 48 -12.36 9.03 17.06
C GLU A 48 -13.05 8.60 15.76
N LYS A 49 -13.33 9.55 14.85
CA LYS A 49 -13.91 9.26 13.53
C LYS A 49 -12.94 8.40 12.71
N ARG A 50 -11.66 8.79 12.63
CA ARG A 50 -10.59 8.02 11.95
C ARG A 50 -10.46 6.60 12.51
N LYS A 51 -10.41 6.47 13.84
CA LYS A 51 -10.33 5.18 14.54
C LYS A 51 -11.55 4.30 14.29
N ALA A 52 -12.76 4.87 14.29
CA ALA A 52 -13.99 4.14 14.00
C ALA A 52 -14.01 3.61 12.56
N PHE A 53 -13.61 4.46 11.60
CA PHE A 53 -13.44 4.08 10.20
C PHE A 53 -12.42 2.93 10.04
N VAL A 54 -11.18 3.11 10.49
CA VAL A 54 -10.11 2.10 10.40
C VAL A 54 -10.54 0.78 11.05
N LYS A 55 -11.26 0.82 12.18
CA LYS A 55 -11.77 -0.37 12.85
C LYS A 55 -12.77 -1.14 11.98
N ASN A 56 -13.69 -0.46 11.30
CA ASN A 56 -14.66 -1.12 10.41
C ASN A 56 -13.97 -1.64 9.14
N GLN A 57 -13.10 -0.81 8.53
CA GLN A 57 -12.37 -1.16 7.32
C GLN A 57 -11.46 -2.40 7.49
N LEU A 58 -10.77 -2.51 8.63
CA LEU A 58 -9.89 -3.64 8.96
C LEU A 58 -10.57 -4.72 9.84
N ASP A 59 -11.91 -4.78 9.88
CA ASP A 59 -12.59 -5.85 10.62
C ASP A 59 -12.30 -7.22 9.95
N PRO A 60 -11.67 -8.19 10.64
CA PRO A 60 -11.25 -9.46 10.04
C PRO A 60 -12.42 -10.37 9.63
N SER A 61 -13.66 -10.04 10.01
CA SER A 61 -14.86 -10.76 9.58
C SER A 61 -15.44 -10.25 8.25
N LYS A 62 -15.11 -9.01 7.85
CA LYS A 62 -15.66 -8.37 6.64
C LYS A 62 -14.61 -7.94 5.63
N PHE A 63 -13.53 -7.29 6.11
CA PHE A 63 -12.56 -6.54 5.32
C PHE A 63 -13.22 -5.51 4.38
N ASP A 64 -14.03 -4.61 4.93
CA ASP A 64 -14.82 -3.63 4.14
C ASP A 64 -13.94 -2.81 3.16
N PHE A 65 -12.65 -2.61 3.50
CA PHE A 65 -11.69 -1.80 2.73
C PHE A 65 -11.37 -2.30 1.32
N ILE A 66 -11.74 -3.55 0.99
CA ILE A 66 -11.54 -4.09 -0.37
C ILE A 66 -12.73 -3.84 -1.29
N TYR A 67 -13.88 -3.40 -0.78
CA TYR A 67 -15.10 -3.27 -1.56
C TYR A 67 -15.37 -1.83 -1.97
N ARG A 68 -15.91 -1.62 -3.18
CA ARG A 68 -16.48 -0.33 -3.60
C ARG A 68 -17.63 0.08 -2.69
N ASP A 69 -18.52 -0.86 -2.43
CA ASP A 69 -19.75 -0.67 -1.66
C ASP A 69 -19.91 -1.89 -0.74
N PRO A 70 -19.38 -1.84 0.48
CA PRO A 70 -19.38 -3.00 1.38
C PRO A 70 -20.79 -3.40 1.84
N ASP A 71 -21.79 -2.52 1.74
CA ASP A 71 -23.16 -2.78 2.20
C ASP A 71 -24.06 -3.39 1.11
N ASN A 72 -23.66 -3.31 -0.16
CA ASN A 72 -24.44 -3.82 -1.30
C ASN A 72 -24.44 -5.35 -1.42
N GLU A 73 -25.59 -6.00 -1.30
CA GLU A 73 -25.66 -7.47 -1.29
C GLU A 73 -25.34 -8.14 -2.63
N THR A 74 -25.62 -7.49 -3.76
CA THR A 74 -25.52 -8.09 -5.11
C THR A 74 -24.26 -7.70 -5.87
N GLY A 75 -23.59 -6.62 -5.48
CA GLY A 75 -22.54 -5.99 -6.30
C GLY A 75 -21.46 -5.23 -5.53
N LYS A 76 -20.94 -5.75 -4.40
CA LYS A 76 -19.95 -5.06 -3.54
C LYS A 76 -18.72 -4.48 -4.24
N GLY A 77 -18.34 -5.04 -5.40
CA GLY A 77 -17.16 -4.64 -6.15
C GLY A 77 -15.85 -4.93 -5.42
N ILE A 78 -15.44 -6.20 -5.39
CA ILE A 78 -14.20 -6.62 -4.71
C ILE A 78 -12.96 -6.08 -5.43
N PHE A 79 -12.00 -5.59 -4.65
CA PHE A 79 -10.84 -4.79 -5.07
C PHE A 79 -11.16 -3.46 -5.78
N GLN A 80 -12.41 -3.00 -5.78
CA GLN A 80 -12.84 -1.73 -6.41
C GLN A 80 -13.03 -0.60 -5.40
N ALA A 81 -12.48 -0.72 -4.19
CA ALA A 81 -12.36 0.38 -3.24
C ALA A 81 -11.42 1.45 -3.78
N GLU A 82 -11.79 2.72 -3.63
CA GLU A 82 -11.08 3.89 -4.19
C GLU A 82 -9.58 3.92 -3.84
N LEU A 83 -9.24 3.70 -2.56
CA LEU A 83 -7.85 3.61 -2.09
C LEU A 83 -7.02 2.52 -2.77
N ILE A 84 -7.64 1.40 -3.16
CA ILE A 84 -6.94 0.31 -3.86
C ILE A 84 -6.78 0.68 -5.33
N LEU A 85 -7.82 1.25 -5.95
CA LEU A 85 -7.83 1.64 -7.35
C LEU A 85 -6.80 2.75 -7.62
N SER A 86 -6.67 3.77 -6.77
CA SER A 86 -5.67 4.84 -6.94
C SER A 86 -4.23 4.31 -6.85
N VAL A 87 -3.93 3.47 -5.86
CA VAL A 87 -2.60 2.83 -5.69
C VAL A 87 -2.30 1.84 -6.82
N PHE A 88 -3.31 1.12 -7.32
CA PHE A 88 -3.16 0.21 -8.46
C PHE A 88 -3.02 0.97 -9.79
N ALA A 89 -3.66 2.13 -9.93
CA ALA A 89 -3.52 3.03 -11.08
C ALA A 89 -2.07 3.49 -11.28
N TYR A 90 -1.34 3.78 -10.20
CA TYR A 90 0.10 4.06 -10.26
C TYR A 90 0.85 2.93 -11.00
N HIS A 91 0.57 1.67 -10.68
CA HIS A 91 1.19 0.54 -11.37
C HIS A 91 0.80 0.44 -12.84
N LEU A 92 -0.47 0.70 -13.19
CA LEU A 92 -0.91 0.73 -14.58
C LEU A 92 -0.21 1.85 -15.37
N LYS A 93 -0.08 3.07 -14.80
CA LYS A 93 0.67 4.20 -15.36
C LYS A 93 2.13 3.81 -15.63
N SER A 94 2.83 3.25 -14.64
CA SER A 94 4.25 2.89 -14.75
C SER A 94 4.55 1.66 -15.63
N THR A 95 3.54 0.87 -16.00
CA THR A 95 3.70 -0.28 -16.92
C THR A 95 3.08 -0.05 -18.29
N ALA A 96 2.44 1.11 -18.50
CA ALA A 96 1.91 1.52 -19.79
C ALA A 96 3.01 1.54 -20.85
N GLY A 97 2.70 1.03 -22.05
CA GLY A 97 3.68 0.93 -23.14
C GLY A 97 4.72 -0.19 -22.97
N SER A 98 4.59 -1.08 -21.97
CA SER A 98 5.39 -2.31 -21.89
C SER A 98 5.37 -3.07 -23.22
N ARG A 99 6.55 -3.42 -23.74
CA ARG A 99 6.71 -4.21 -24.96
C ARG A 99 6.20 -5.66 -24.82
N MET A 100 6.06 -6.13 -23.59
CA MET A 100 5.64 -7.49 -23.25
C MET A 100 4.32 -7.43 -22.48
N ASP A 101 3.36 -8.24 -22.91
CA ASP A 101 2.18 -8.56 -22.10
C ASP A 101 2.57 -9.64 -21.07
N TYR A 102 2.26 -9.38 -19.80
CA TYR A 102 2.49 -10.30 -18.68
C TYR A 102 1.17 -10.87 -18.12
N GLY A 103 0.05 -10.65 -18.82
CA GLY A 103 -1.29 -11.04 -18.39
C GLY A 103 -1.81 -10.19 -17.24
N ARG A 104 -2.75 -10.75 -16.48
CA ARG A 104 -3.41 -10.05 -15.36
C ARG A 104 -2.41 -9.69 -14.27
N PRO A 105 -2.28 -8.41 -13.88
CA PRO A 105 -1.34 -7.95 -12.86
C PRO A 105 -1.84 -8.26 -11.43
N SER A 106 -2.25 -9.49 -11.17
CA SER A 106 -2.75 -9.97 -9.87
C SER A 106 -1.76 -9.73 -8.72
N GLY A 107 -0.46 -9.89 -8.99
CA GLY A 107 0.60 -9.56 -8.06
C GLY A 107 0.66 -8.07 -7.67
N ALA A 108 0.34 -7.17 -8.60
CA ALA A 108 0.34 -5.74 -8.34
C ALA A 108 -0.95 -5.28 -7.66
N LEU A 109 -2.12 -5.81 -8.05
CA LEU A 109 -3.38 -5.55 -7.34
C LEU A 109 -3.32 -6.06 -5.89
N GLY A 110 -2.76 -7.25 -5.67
CA GLY A 110 -2.52 -7.79 -4.34
C GLY A 110 -1.53 -6.95 -3.52
N LEU A 111 -0.50 -6.38 -4.18
CA LEU A 111 0.46 -5.47 -3.56
C LEU A 111 -0.16 -4.12 -3.18
N ALA A 112 -0.96 -3.52 -4.06
CA ALA A 112 -1.73 -2.29 -3.79
C ALA A 112 -2.70 -2.50 -2.62
N THR A 113 -3.44 -3.62 -2.61
CA THR A 113 -4.33 -3.99 -1.50
C THR A 113 -3.58 -4.10 -0.17
N ALA A 114 -2.43 -4.79 -0.15
CA ALA A 114 -1.59 -4.90 1.03
C ALA A 114 -0.98 -3.56 1.47
N ALA A 115 -0.76 -2.62 0.54
CA ALA A 115 -0.30 -1.28 0.85
C ALA A 115 -1.37 -0.47 1.59
N VAL A 116 -2.60 -0.49 1.09
CA VAL A 116 -3.77 0.14 1.74
C VAL A 116 -4.05 -0.50 3.11
N GLU A 117 -4.05 -1.83 3.21
CA GLU A 117 -4.25 -2.56 4.48
C GLU A 117 -3.24 -2.12 5.54
N ARG A 118 -1.96 -2.01 5.15
CA ARG A 118 -0.88 -1.53 6.01
C ARG A 118 -1.06 -0.05 6.37
N ALA A 119 -1.36 0.79 5.40
CA ALA A 119 -1.50 2.23 5.63
C ALA A 119 -2.64 2.53 6.60
N LEU A 120 -3.81 1.90 6.43
CA LEU A 120 -4.90 1.94 7.40
C LEU A 120 -4.46 1.45 8.79
N SER A 121 -3.57 0.46 8.87
CA SER A 121 -3.13 -0.08 10.16
C SER A 121 -2.34 0.92 11.01
N PHE A 122 -1.63 1.88 10.41
CA PHE A 122 -0.95 2.96 11.11
C PHE A 122 -1.91 4.02 11.69
N TRP A 123 -3.18 4.00 11.32
CA TRP A 123 -4.21 4.94 11.80
C TRP A 123 -5.15 4.33 12.86
N LYS A 124 -4.88 3.11 13.34
CA LYS A 124 -5.70 2.40 14.36
C LYS A 124 -5.92 3.17 15.67
N THR A 125 -5.07 4.15 15.99
CA THR A 125 -5.20 4.99 17.19
C THR A 125 -6.05 6.25 16.94
N GLY A 126 -6.33 6.60 15.69
CA GLY A 126 -6.88 7.90 15.27
C GLY A 126 -5.81 8.94 14.91
N HIS A 127 -4.54 8.62 15.12
CA HIS A 127 -3.38 9.40 14.68
C HIS A 127 -2.46 8.52 13.83
N PHE A 128 -1.73 9.12 12.89
CA PHE A 128 -0.68 8.42 12.16
C PHE A 128 0.41 7.94 13.12
N ASP A 129 0.63 6.64 13.14
CA ASP A 129 1.60 5.99 14.00
C ASP A 129 2.41 4.92 13.23
N ASP A 130 3.56 5.31 12.69
CA ASP A 130 4.57 4.42 12.08
C ASP A 130 5.31 3.58 13.16
N THR A 131 4.95 3.71 14.44
CA THR A 131 5.49 2.87 15.54
C THR A 131 4.72 1.55 15.69
N ASP A 132 4.74 0.74 14.62
CA ASP A 132 4.37 -0.69 14.59
C ASP A 132 5.34 -1.57 15.45
N HIS A 133 5.89 -1.00 16.52
CA HIS A 133 6.63 -1.65 17.58
C HIS A 133 5.92 -1.34 18.89
N ALA A 134 5.54 -2.40 19.62
CA ALA A 134 5.06 -2.28 20.98
C ALA A 134 6.13 -1.60 21.85
N GLY A 135 5.98 -0.29 22.07
CA GLY A 135 6.83 0.50 22.97
C GLY A 135 7.94 1.32 22.29
N ASP A 136 7.60 2.28 21.43
CA ASP A 136 8.32 3.58 21.44
C ASP A 136 7.33 4.74 21.31
N LYS A 137 7.61 5.86 21.97
CA LYS A 137 6.63 6.94 22.14
C LYS A 137 6.63 7.92 20.97
N GLY A 138 5.70 7.70 20.04
CA GLY A 138 5.03 8.73 19.22
C GLY A 138 5.87 9.95 18.84
N LYS A 139 6.72 9.81 17.82
CA LYS A 139 7.38 10.95 17.17
C LYS A 139 6.66 11.27 15.86
N LYS A 140 5.88 12.36 15.84
CA LYS A 140 5.22 12.86 14.62
C LYS A 140 6.28 13.03 13.52
N VAL A 141 6.10 12.35 12.38
CA VAL A 141 6.99 12.47 11.23
C VAL A 141 6.27 13.30 10.18
N ASN A 142 6.85 14.43 9.78
CA ASN A 142 6.30 15.20 8.67
C ASN A 142 6.50 14.42 7.37
N LEU A 143 5.47 14.37 6.52
CA LEU A 143 5.54 13.67 5.23
C LEU A 143 6.14 14.56 4.15
N ASN A 144 5.92 15.88 4.24
CA ASN A 144 6.47 16.89 3.33
C ASN A 144 7.77 17.44 3.94
N ALA A 145 8.86 16.71 3.78
CA ALA A 145 10.20 17.18 4.07
C ALA A 145 10.97 17.33 2.75
N GLU A 146 10.73 18.48 2.08
CA GLU A 146 11.56 18.96 0.97
C GLU A 146 13.05 18.89 1.33
N SER A 147 13.88 18.78 0.30
CA SER A 147 15.32 18.44 0.39
C SER A 147 16.20 19.58 0.90
N ASP A 148 15.88 20.14 2.07
CA ASP A 148 16.60 21.28 2.62
C ASP A 148 18.01 20.87 3.10
N ASN A 149 19.00 21.29 2.31
CA ASN A 149 20.37 20.80 2.33
C ASN A 149 21.20 21.45 3.45
N SER A 150 20.85 21.16 4.70
CA SER A 150 21.60 21.60 5.88
C SER A 150 22.33 20.44 6.57
N ARG A 151 23.64 20.64 6.81
CA ARG A 151 24.54 19.67 7.46
C ARG A 151 24.24 19.55 8.97
N ALA A 152 23.15 18.89 9.35
CA ALA A 152 22.83 18.64 10.76
C ALA A 152 22.21 17.26 11.06
N SER A 153 22.69 16.66 12.15
CA SER A 153 22.11 15.52 12.87
C SER A 153 22.05 14.14 12.18
N LYS A 154 23.06 13.32 12.50
CA LYS A 154 23.03 11.86 12.37
C LYS A 154 21.99 11.26 13.34
N ASN A 155 20.70 11.28 13.00
CA ASN A 155 19.64 10.43 13.60
C ASN A 155 18.30 10.57 12.85
N ARG A 156 18.29 10.38 11.52
CA ARG A 156 17.06 10.02 10.80
C ARG A 156 16.74 8.56 11.15
N THR A 157 15.79 8.34 12.06
CA THR A 157 15.20 7.00 12.29
C THR A 157 14.71 6.49 10.95
N LYS A 158 15.37 5.44 10.44
CA LYS A 158 15.14 4.95 9.09
C LYS A 158 13.74 4.33 9.04
N ARG A 159 12.76 5.01 8.43
CA ARG A 159 11.41 4.46 8.21
C ARG A 159 11.57 3.04 7.68
N ARG A 160 10.86 2.07 8.25
CA ARG A 160 10.96 0.68 7.81
C ARG A 160 10.30 0.58 6.43
N ALA A 161 11.12 0.62 5.39
CA ALA A 161 10.69 0.51 4.00
C ALA A 161 9.74 -0.69 3.82
N PHE A 162 8.79 -0.56 2.89
CA PHE A 162 7.74 -1.53 2.60
C PHE A 162 8.36 -2.84 2.08
N ASN A 163 8.76 -3.71 3.02
CA ASN A 163 9.60 -4.86 2.75
C ASN A 163 8.84 -6.18 2.90
N GLU A 164 9.39 -7.21 2.26
CA GLU A 164 8.86 -8.58 2.23
C GLU A 164 8.42 -9.11 3.60
N ALA A 165 9.14 -8.78 4.68
CA ALA A 165 8.89 -9.34 6.02
C ALA A 165 7.55 -8.89 6.63
N PHE A 166 7.01 -7.74 6.22
CA PHE A 166 5.73 -7.23 6.72
C PHE A 166 4.62 -7.24 5.67
N CYS A 167 4.96 -7.02 4.40
CA CYS A 167 3.95 -6.79 3.36
C CYS A 167 3.85 -7.95 2.36
N GLY A 168 4.91 -8.77 2.23
CA GLY A 168 4.96 -9.86 1.25
C GLY A 168 3.93 -10.97 1.52
N GLY A 169 3.64 -11.25 2.79
CA GLY A 169 2.60 -12.19 3.20
C GLY A 169 1.21 -11.75 2.76
N HIS A 170 0.80 -10.55 3.19
CA HIS A 170 -0.49 -9.95 2.82
C HIS A 170 -0.63 -9.80 1.30
N ALA A 171 0.41 -9.28 0.61
CA ALA A 171 0.39 -9.11 -0.83
C ALA A 171 0.21 -10.43 -1.59
N ARG A 172 0.83 -11.53 -1.14
CA ARG A 172 0.59 -12.87 -1.71
C ARG A 172 -0.84 -13.35 -1.47
N THR A 173 -1.38 -13.20 -0.26
CA THR A 173 -2.75 -13.59 0.06
C THR A 173 -3.76 -12.87 -0.84
N TRP A 174 -3.60 -11.55 -1.02
CA TRP A 174 -4.46 -10.76 -1.90
C TRP A 174 -4.24 -11.08 -3.38
N ALA A 175 -3.00 -11.31 -3.82
CA ALA A 175 -2.71 -11.73 -5.20
C ALA A 175 -3.34 -13.09 -5.54
N SER A 176 -3.28 -14.07 -4.63
CA SER A 176 -3.95 -15.37 -4.81
C SER A 176 -5.47 -15.20 -4.93
N LYS A 177 -6.10 -14.36 -4.10
CA LYS A 177 -7.53 -14.03 -4.25
C LYS A 177 -7.82 -13.36 -5.60
N ALA A 178 -6.95 -12.44 -6.05
CA ALA A 178 -7.10 -11.75 -7.34
C ALA A 178 -6.97 -12.69 -8.55
N THR A 179 -6.18 -13.77 -8.46
CA THR A 179 -6.11 -14.80 -9.53
C THR A 179 -7.39 -15.64 -9.68
N LEU A 180 -8.28 -15.64 -8.69
CA LEU A 180 -9.55 -16.38 -8.74
C LEU A 180 -10.72 -15.55 -9.32
N MET A 181 -10.47 -14.32 -9.76
CA MET A 181 -11.49 -13.44 -10.31
C MET A 181 -11.73 -13.68 -11.80
N THR A 182 -13.00 -13.55 -12.19
CA THR A 182 -13.41 -13.66 -13.60
C THR A 182 -12.91 -12.48 -14.44
N ASP A 183 -12.96 -12.67 -15.74
CA ASP A 183 -12.49 -11.74 -16.76
C ASP A 183 -13.23 -10.40 -16.68
N GLU A 184 -14.56 -10.45 -16.55
CA GLU A 184 -15.42 -9.26 -16.48
C GLU A 184 -15.14 -8.41 -15.23
N ARG A 185 -14.73 -9.05 -14.12
CA ARG A 185 -14.30 -8.34 -12.90
C ARG A 185 -12.95 -7.66 -13.07
N TRP A 186 -12.03 -8.31 -13.78
CA TRP A 186 -10.73 -7.73 -14.10
C TRP A 186 -10.86 -6.53 -15.05
N ASP A 187 -11.70 -6.63 -16.06
CA ASP A 187 -11.99 -5.53 -16.99
C ASP A 187 -12.60 -4.33 -16.24
N ALA A 188 -13.52 -4.57 -15.31
CA ALA A 188 -14.07 -3.53 -14.44
C ALA A 188 -12.98 -2.87 -13.58
N ILE A 189 -12.21 -3.65 -12.80
CA ILE A 189 -11.13 -3.14 -11.93
C ILE A 189 -10.11 -2.31 -12.72
N ILE A 190 -9.71 -2.77 -13.91
CA ILE A 190 -8.76 -2.03 -14.77
C ILE A 190 -9.40 -0.76 -15.30
N GLY A 191 -10.64 -0.81 -15.81
CA GLY A 191 -11.36 0.37 -16.30
C GLY A 191 -11.54 1.45 -15.23
N ASP A 192 -11.88 1.03 -14.02
CA ASP A 192 -12.04 1.94 -12.87
C ASP A 192 -10.70 2.52 -12.40
N ALA A 193 -9.62 1.72 -12.36
CA ALA A 193 -8.29 2.20 -12.00
C ALA A 193 -7.72 3.19 -13.02
N LEU A 194 -8.01 3.00 -14.32
CA LEU A 194 -7.57 3.92 -15.37
C LEU A 194 -8.17 5.33 -15.24
N TRP A 195 -9.33 5.49 -14.60
CA TRP A 195 -9.91 6.81 -14.29
C TRP A 195 -8.99 7.65 -13.39
N PHE A 196 -8.30 7.00 -12.44
CA PHE A 196 -7.31 7.68 -11.59
C PHE A 196 -6.05 8.03 -12.39
N VAL A 197 -5.64 7.21 -13.38
CA VAL A 197 -4.50 7.56 -14.26
C VAL A 197 -4.80 8.81 -15.09
N THR A 198 -6.02 8.95 -15.61
CA THR A 198 -6.40 10.10 -16.46
C THR A 198 -6.61 11.40 -15.67
N ASN A 199 -6.88 11.32 -14.37
CA ASN A 199 -7.16 12.49 -13.52
C ASN A 199 -5.95 12.94 -12.68
N VAL A 200 -4.93 12.08 -12.49
CA VAL A 200 -3.69 12.37 -11.74
C VAL A 200 -2.51 12.62 -12.71
N GLY A 201 -2.81 13.20 -13.87
CA GLY A 201 -1.83 13.54 -14.88
C GLY A 201 -1.48 15.02 -14.86
N ASP A 202 -0.55 15.44 -13.98
CA ASP A 202 0.33 16.59 -14.27
C ASP A 202 1.65 16.61 -13.46
N ASP A 203 1.73 16.08 -12.23
CA ASP A 203 2.94 16.25 -11.39
C ASP A 203 3.86 15.00 -11.22
N ASP A 204 5.16 15.28 -11.39
CA ASP A 204 6.41 14.65 -10.93
C ASP A 204 6.89 13.23 -11.36
N ASP A 205 8.02 13.24 -12.07
CA ASP A 205 9.01 12.15 -12.20
C ASP A 205 10.13 12.33 -11.14
N ASP A 206 10.54 11.28 -10.40
CA ASP A 206 11.80 11.33 -9.62
C ASP A 206 12.51 9.95 -9.50
N ASP A 207 13.75 9.89 -9.97
CA ASP A 207 14.61 8.69 -10.00
C ASP A 207 15.33 8.47 -8.66
N SER A 208 15.38 7.23 -8.14
CA SER A 208 16.22 6.94 -6.96
C SER A 208 16.91 5.56 -6.95
N ASP A 209 18.23 5.59 -7.13
CA ASP A 209 19.17 4.47 -6.99
C ASP A 209 19.40 4.06 -5.51
N PHE A 210 19.51 2.75 -5.21
CA PHE A 210 20.00 2.30 -3.90
C PHE A 210 20.61 0.87 -3.83
N ASP A 211 21.81 0.76 -3.25
CA ASP A 211 22.59 -0.48 -3.03
C ASP A 211 22.16 -1.30 -1.78
N VAL A 212 22.44 -2.62 -1.78
CA VAL A 212 21.97 -3.57 -0.74
C VAL A 212 23.04 -4.59 -0.31
N ASP A 213 23.07 -4.93 0.99
CA ASP A 213 23.84 -6.03 1.58
C ASP A 213 22.94 -6.96 2.46
N GLN A 214 23.38 -8.19 2.74
CA GLN A 214 22.57 -9.32 3.28
C GLN A 214 22.76 -9.56 4.81
N GLY A 215 22.10 -10.49 5.52
CA GLY A 215 21.09 -11.55 5.20
C GLY A 215 19.92 -11.56 6.22
N ASP A 216 19.39 -12.67 6.75
CA ASP A 216 19.49 -14.11 6.39
C ASP A 216 18.24 -14.94 6.91
N GLN A 217 18.31 -16.27 7.09
CA GLN A 217 17.13 -17.16 7.30
C GLN A 217 16.82 -17.69 8.73
N ASP A 218 15.52 -17.97 9.00
CA ASP A 218 14.96 -18.67 10.18
C ASP A 218 13.49 -19.14 9.91
N PRO A 219 12.79 -19.94 10.75
CA PRO A 219 12.77 -21.41 10.79
C PRO A 219 11.38 -22.01 10.45
N ARG A 220 10.53 -21.29 9.71
CA ARG A 220 9.07 -21.54 9.59
C ARG A 220 8.65 -22.80 8.79
N ASN A 221 9.50 -23.81 8.70
CA ASN A 221 9.35 -24.97 7.82
C ASN A 221 8.46 -26.11 8.38
N ASN A 222 7.81 -25.92 9.54
CA ASN A 222 7.14 -26.99 10.31
C ASN A 222 5.71 -26.62 10.75
N VAL A 223 4.79 -26.38 9.81
CA VAL A 223 3.36 -26.68 10.03
C VAL A 223 2.73 -27.17 8.71
N ILE A 224 2.41 -28.45 8.66
CA ILE A 224 1.53 -29.06 7.64
C ILE A 224 0.19 -29.29 8.34
N PHE A 225 -0.95 -28.91 7.75
CA PHE A 225 -2.21 -29.61 8.01
C PHE A 225 -3.16 -29.56 6.80
N ASP A 226 -3.99 -30.62 6.74
CA ASP A 226 -4.86 -31.01 5.63
C ASP A 226 -6.20 -30.24 5.54
N TRP A 227 -6.84 -30.48 4.38
CA TRP A 227 -8.12 -30.02 3.82
C TRP A 227 -9.30 -29.76 4.78
#